data_AF-A0A959ZNA7-F1
#
_entry.id   AF-A0A959ZNA7-F1
#
_cell.length_a   1.000
_cell.length_b   1.000
_cell.length_c   1.000
_cell.angle_alpha   90.00
_cell.angle_beta   90.00
_cell.angle_gamma   90.00
#
_symmetry.space_group_name_H-M   'P 1'
#
loop_
_entity.id
_entity.type
_entity.pdbx_description
1 polymer ?
#
loop_
_entity_poly.entity_id
_entity_poly.type
_entity_poly.pdbx_seq_one_letter_code
_entity_poly.pdbx_strand_id
1 'polypeptide(L)'
;MTDRPEPIDLEGILADALRPIEPPERLGSRVESTLRGITDAAAGELSWFADELSDSEREALRDPRNWVRPIAAAAAGTVAGTALVVIEVRRRRRGEGLRGVGREIRARF
;
A
#
# COMPACT_ATOMS: atom_id res chain seq x y z
N MET A 1 -8.06 -50.43 25.08
CA MET A 1 -7.26 -50.01 23.91
C MET A 1 -8.04 -48.90 23.20
N THR A 2 -7.93 -47.66 23.69
CA THR A 2 -8.58 -46.50 23.07
C THR A 2 -7.49 -45.64 22.47
N ASP A 3 -7.33 -45.76 21.15
CA ASP A 3 -6.53 -44.88 20.33
C ASP A 3 -7.24 -43.51 20.30
N ARG A 4 -6.66 -42.50 20.95
CA ARG A 4 -7.15 -41.13 20.81
C ARG A 4 -6.34 -40.50 19.67
N PRO A 5 -6.99 -39.93 18.65
CA PRO A 5 -6.26 -39.28 17.57
C PRO A 5 -5.38 -38.18 18.15
N GLU A 6 -4.09 -38.22 17.82
CA GLU A 6 -3.13 -37.15 18.14
C GLU A 6 -3.72 -35.79 17.69
N PRO A 7 -3.72 -34.77 18.57
CA PRO A 7 -4.23 -33.45 18.20
C PRO A 7 -3.40 -32.88 17.05
N ILE A 8 -4.09 -32.48 15.98
CA ILE A 8 -3.48 -31.87 14.80
C ILE A 8 -2.67 -30.64 15.22
N ASP A 9 -1.38 -30.62 14.90
CA ASP A 9 -0.50 -29.46 15.08
C ASP A 9 -0.82 -28.38 14.03
N LEU A 10 -1.91 -27.65 14.28
CA LEU A 10 -2.39 -26.58 13.40
C LEU A 10 -1.37 -25.44 13.25
N GLU A 11 -0.63 -25.10 14.31
CA GLU A 11 0.39 -24.06 14.25
C GLU A 11 1.58 -24.48 13.38
N GLY A 12 2.04 -25.72 13.50
CA GLY A 12 3.09 -26.26 12.63
C GLY A 12 2.68 -26.26 11.16
N ILE A 13 1.44 -26.68 10.87
CA ILE A 13 0.89 -26.68 9.50
C ILE A 13 0.74 -25.25 8.97
N LEU A 14 0.24 -24.30 9.78
CA LEU A 14 0.09 -22.90 9.37
C LEU A 14 1.44 -22.20 9.21
N ALA A 15 2.42 -22.46 10.06
CA ALA A 15 3.76 -21.88 9.96
C ALA A 15 4.48 -22.35 8.69
N ASP A 16 4.33 -23.62 8.32
CA ASP A 16 4.86 -24.16 7.06
C ASP A 16 4.10 -23.59 5.84
N ALA A 17 2.77 -23.54 5.90
CA ALA A 17 1.93 -22.97 4.84
C ALA A 17 2.16 -21.47 4.63
N LEU A 18 2.51 -20.73 5.69
CA LEU A 18 2.82 -19.29 5.67
C LEU A 18 4.32 -19.01 5.56
N ARG A 19 5.15 -20.02 5.24
CA ARG A 19 6.56 -19.80 4.95
C ARG A 19 6.71 -18.68 3.92
N PRO A 20 7.63 -17.71 4.14
CA PRO A 20 7.86 -16.63 3.19
C PRO A 20 8.17 -17.19 1.81
N ILE A 21 7.27 -16.92 0.86
CA ILE A 21 7.51 -17.16 -0.56
C ILE A 21 8.28 -15.97 -1.12
N GLU A 22 9.23 -16.23 -2.02
CA GLU A 22 9.89 -15.15 -2.76
C GLU A 22 8.83 -14.51 -3.67
N PRO A 23 8.53 -13.20 -3.51
CA PRO A 23 7.55 -12.54 -4.35
C PRO A 23 8.04 -12.49 -5.80
N PRO A 24 7.13 -12.59 -6.79
CA PRO A 24 7.49 -12.44 -8.20
C PRO A 24 8.22 -11.12 -8.47
N GLU A 25 9.16 -11.10 -9.41
CA GLU A 25 10.04 -9.95 -9.68
C GLU A 25 9.26 -8.68 -10.02
N ARG A 26 8.06 -8.84 -10.60
CA ARG A 26 7.17 -7.75 -11.02
C ARG A 26 6.11 -7.37 -9.99
N LEU A 27 6.01 -8.04 -8.84
CA LEU A 27 4.97 -7.74 -7.87
C LEU A 27 5.09 -6.32 -7.33
N GLY A 28 6.32 -5.90 -6.98
CA GLY A 28 6.58 -4.56 -6.45
C GLY A 28 6.20 -3.45 -7.44
N SER A 29 6.57 -3.60 -8.72
CA SER A 29 6.23 -2.62 -9.75
C SER A 29 4.73 -2.58 -10.05
N ARG A 30 4.05 -3.74 -10.01
CA ARG A 30 2.59 -3.80 -10.16
C ARG A 30 1.87 -3.09 -9.02
N VAL A 31 2.26 -3.35 -7.77
CA VAL A 31 1.66 -2.69 -6.59
C VAL A 31 1.88 -1.18 -6.64
N GLU A 32 3.09 -0.73 -6.96
CA GLU A 32 3.39 0.70 -7.12
C GLU A 32 2.52 1.35 -8.21
N SER A 33 2.36 0.67 -9.36
CA SER A 33 1.49 1.14 -10.45
C SER A 33 0.03 1.23 -10.03
N THR A 34 -0.50 0.23 -9.33
CA THR A 34 -1.88 0.23 -8.85
C THR A 34 -2.11 1.35 -7.83
N LEU A 35 -1.20 1.53 -6.87
CA LEU A 35 -1.30 2.58 -5.87
C LEU A 35 -1.20 3.99 -6.48
N ARG A 36 -0.36 4.17 -7.51
CA ARG A 36 -0.36 5.43 -8.29
C ARG A 36 -1.70 5.67 -8.95
N GLY A 37 -2.24 4.68 -9.66
CA GLY A 37 -3.56 4.80 -10.30
C GLY A 37 -4.69 5.15 -9.32
N ILE A 38 -4.68 4.55 -8.12
CA ILE A 38 -5.65 4.89 -7.06
C ILE A 38 -5.45 6.33 -6.58
N THR A 39 -4.21 6.75 -6.35
CA THR A 39 -3.88 8.12 -5.91
C THR A 39 -4.34 9.15 -6.94
N ASP A 40 -4.05 8.91 -8.23
CA ASP A 40 -4.41 9.82 -9.32
C ASP A 40 -5.94 9.92 -9.48
N ALA A 41 -6.66 8.79 -9.40
CA ALA A 41 -8.11 8.79 -9.45
C ALA A 41 -8.73 9.53 -8.26
N ALA A 42 -8.20 9.32 -7.05
CA ALA A 42 -8.63 10.03 -5.85
C ALA A 42 -8.38 11.55 -5.96
N ALA A 43 -7.22 11.96 -6.50
CA ALA A 43 -6.90 13.37 -6.71
C ALA A 43 -7.87 14.02 -7.71
N GLY A 44 -8.20 13.33 -8.81
CA GLY A 44 -9.17 13.80 -9.79
C GLY A 44 -10.56 14.03 -9.19
N GLU A 45 -11.05 13.07 -8.39
CA GLU A 45 -12.35 13.18 -7.71
C GLU A 45 -12.41 14.34 -6.71
N LEU A 46 -11.34 14.55 -5.94
CA LEU A 46 -11.24 15.66 -4.99
C LEU A 46 -11.18 17.01 -5.70
N SER A 47 -10.44 17.10 -6.81
CA SER A 47 -10.38 18.31 -7.62
C SER A 47 -11.75 18.68 -8.17
N TRP A 48 -12.45 17.72 -8.78
CA TRP A 48 -13.81 17.93 -9.31
C TRP A 48 -14.78 18.38 -8.20
N PHE A 49 -14.70 17.75 -7.02
CA PHE A 49 -15.55 18.13 -5.89
C PHE A 49 -15.23 19.53 -5.37
N ALA A 50 -13.95 19.92 -5.34
CA ALA A 50 -13.53 21.26 -4.92
C ALA A 50 -14.08 22.34 -5.86
N ASP A 51 -14.04 22.11 -7.17
CA ASP A 51 -14.60 23.02 -8.18
C ASP A 51 -16.13 23.17 -8.01
N GLU A 52 -16.85 22.05 -7.88
CA GLU A 52 -18.31 22.04 -7.65
C GLU A 52 -18.70 22.80 -6.36
N LEU A 53 -17.90 22.66 -5.29
CA LEU A 53 -18.17 23.32 -4.01
C LEU A 53 -17.99 24.84 -4.07
N SER A 54 -17.06 25.33 -4.92
CA SER A 54 -16.85 26.76 -5.12
C SER A 54 -17.97 27.42 -5.91
N ASP A 55 -18.61 26.69 -6.84
CA ASP A 55 -19.71 27.20 -7.65
C ASP A 55 -21.09 27.04 -6.97
N SER A 56 -21.25 26.05 -6.07
CA SER A 56 -22.51 25.70 -5.40
C SER A 56 -22.50 25.97 -3.89
N GLU A 57 -22.14 27.19 -3.48
CA GLU A 57 -21.97 27.51 -2.06
C GLU A 57 -23.28 27.33 -1.24
N ARG A 58 -23.29 26.27 -0.41
CA ARG A 58 -24.13 25.94 0.76
C ARG A 58 -25.23 24.88 0.60
N GLU A 59 -25.88 24.73 -0.55
CA GLU A 59 -26.95 23.72 -0.70
C GLU A 59 -26.37 22.29 -0.79
N ALA A 60 -25.24 22.12 -1.48
CA ALA A 60 -24.54 20.85 -1.63
C ALA A 60 -24.03 20.27 -0.30
N LEU A 61 -23.75 21.13 0.68
CA LEU A 61 -23.26 20.73 2.00
C LEU A 61 -24.37 20.08 2.86
N ARG A 62 -25.66 20.28 2.55
CA ARG A 62 -26.78 19.81 3.36
C ARG A 62 -27.18 18.35 3.12
N ASP A 63 -26.85 17.77 1.96
CA ASP A 63 -27.16 16.36 1.70
C ASP A 63 -25.95 15.47 2.02
N PRO A 64 -25.97 14.68 3.11
CA PRO A 64 -24.87 13.82 3.51
C PRO A 64 -24.48 12.78 2.44
N ARG A 65 -25.37 12.46 1.48
CA ARG A 65 -25.07 11.51 0.40
C ARG A 65 -24.09 12.07 -0.62
N ASN A 66 -24.06 13.39 -0.80
CA ASN A 66 -23.14 14.05 -1.72
C ASN A 66 -21.69 14.05 -1.20
N TRP A 67 -21.48 13.78 0.10
CA TRP A 67 -20.16 13.72 0.73
C TRP A 67 -19.52 12.34 0.70
N VAL A 68 -20.28 11.28 0.38
CA VAL A 68 -19.76 9.91 0.41
C VAL A 68 -18.64 9.72 -0.62
N ARG A 69 -18.84 10.23 -1.84
CA ARG A 69 -17.86 10.15 -2.94
C ARG A 69 -16.54 10.87 -2.63
N PRO A 70 -16.53 12.15 -2.20
CA PRO A 70 -15.28 12.84 -1.85
C PRO A 70 -14.61 12.27 -0.59
N ILE A 71 -15.36 11.81 0.42
CA ILE A 71 -14.76 11.15 1.60
C ILE A 71 -14.07 9.84 1.17
N ALA A 72 -14.72 9.04 0.31
CA ALA A 72 -14.12 7.82 -0.22
C ALA A 72 -12.85 8.11 -1.03
N ALA A 73 -12.87 9.16 -1.86
CA ALA A 73 -11.68 9.61 -2.60
C ALA A 73 -10.55 10.06 -1.66
N ALA A 74 -10.83 10.90 -0.66
CA ALA A 74 -9.85 11.33 0.33
C ALA A 74 -9.24 10.16 1.10
N ALA A 75 -10.08 9.21 1.54
CA ALA A 75 -9.63 8.02 2.25
C ALA A 75 -8.74 7.14 1.37
N ALA A 76 -9.19 6.82 0.15
CA ALA A 76 -8.44 5.99 -0.80
C ALA A 76 -7.11 6.65 -1.20
N GLY A 77 -7.12 7.95 -1.50
CA GLY A 77 -5.92 8.71 -1.84
C GLY A 77 -4.91 8.77 -0.69
N THR A 78 -5.37 8.96 0.55
CA THR A 78 -4.49 8.98 1.73
C THR A 78 -3.84 7.62 1.97
N VAL A 79 -4.62 6.54 1.89
CA VAL A 79 -4.09 5.17 2.05
C VAL A 79 -3.09 4.84 0.94
N ALA A 80 -3.42 5.12 -0.31
CA ALA A 80 -2.53 4.83 -1.43
C ALA A 80 -1.25 5.69 -1.41
N GLY A 81 -1.38 6.99 -1.11
CA GLY A 81 -0.25 7.92 -0.98
C GLY A 81 0.71 7.53 0.14
N THR A 82 0.19 7.20 1.32
CA THR A 82 1.03 6.74 2.45
C THR A 82 1.77 5.43 2.13
N ALA A 83 1.10 4.48 1.47
CA ALA A 83 1.75 3.24 1.01
C ALA A 83 2.90 3.51 0.03
N LEU A 84 2.72 4.43 -0.93
CA LEU A 84 3.79 4.84 -1.85
C LEU A 84 4.98 5.46 -1.12
N VAL A 85 4.75 6.31 -0.11
CA VAL A 85 5.80 6.89 0.72
C VAL A 85 6.59 5.79 1.45
N VAL A 86 5.90 4.79 2.03
CA VAL A 86 6.55 3.66 2.70
C VAL A 86 7.40 2.84 1.72
N ILE A 87 6.89 2.54 0.52
CA ILE A 87 7.63 1.83 -0.52
C ILE A 87 8.90 2.59 -0.90
N GLU A 88 8.81 3.90 -1.09
CA GLU A 88 9.94 4.76 -1.44
C GLU A 88 11.00 4.79 -0.34
N VAL A 89 10.59 4.93 0.93
CA VAL A 89 11.50 4.89 2.08
C VAL A 89 12.24 3.55 2.14
N ARG A 90 11.54 2.42 1.91
CA ARG A 90 12.15 1.09 1.90
C ARG A 90 13.12 0.92 0.72
N ARG A 91 12.80 1.47 -0.45
CA ARG A 91 13.66 1.45 -1.64
C ARG A 91 14.96 2.19 -1.40
N ARG A 92 14.91 3.38 -0.79
CA ARG A 92 16.10 4.18 -0.44
C ARG A 92 17.04 3.44 0.51
N ARG A 93 16.50 2.81 1.56
CA ARG A 93 17.29 2.02 2.52
C ARG A 93 18.02 0.84 1.87
N ARG A 94 17.39 0.15 0.89
CA ARG A 94 18.05 -0.93 0.13
C ARG A 94 19.16 -0.39 -0.78
N GLY A 95 18.98 0.77 -1.39
CA GLY A 95 19.98 1.41 -2.26
C GLY A 95 21.23 1.88 -1.52
N GLU A 96 21.10 2.31 -0.26
CA GLU A 96 22.23 2.73 0.59
C GLU A 96 23.14 1.55 0.98
N GLY A 97 22.56 0.38 1.26
CA GLY A 97 23.33 -0.84 1.57
C GLY A 97 24.25 -1.27 0.41
N LEU A 98 23.77 -1.21 -0.83
CA LEU A 98 24.57 -1.55 -2.01
C LEU A 98 25.71 -0.54 -2.27
N ARG A 99 25.47 0.75 -1.97
CA ARG A 99 26.50 1.80 -2.05
C ARG A 99 27.54 1.69 -0.91
N GLY A 100 27.14 1.16 0.24
CA GLY A 100 28.04 0.79 1.33
C GLY A 100 28.97 -0.35 0.93
N VAL A 101 28.41 -1.46 0.42
CA VAL A 101 29.16 -2.63 -0.05
C VAL A 101 30.12 -2.26 -1.20
N GLY A 102 29.69 -1.43 -2.14
CA GLY A 102 30.56 -0.96 -3.24
C GLY A 102 31.75 -0.10 -2.76
N ARG A 103 31.61 0.63 -1.65
CA ARG A 103 32.72 1.38 -1.04
C ARG A 103 33.68 0.46 -0.29
N GLU A 104 33.17 -0.55 0.38
CA GLU A 104 33.99 -1.53 1.09
C GLU A 104 34.82 -2.39 0.13
N ILE A 105 34.22 -2.84 -0.98
CA ILE A 105 34.94 -3.56 -2.04
C ILE A 105 36.03 -2.67 -2.66
N ARG A 106 35.73 -1.37 -2.88
CA ARG A 106 36.71 -0.41 -3.40
C ARG A 106 37.83 -0.07 -2.42
N ALA A 107 37.60 -0.16 -1.11
CA ALA A 107 38.64 0.07 -0.10
C ALA A 107 39.56 -1.15 0.11
N ARG A 108 39.20 -2.30 -0.46
CA ARG A 108 39.93 -3.57 -0.30
C ARG A 108 40.88 -3.89 -1.46
N PHE A 109 40.83 -3.09 -2.54
CA PHE A 109 41.74 -3.11 -3.68
C PHE A 109 42.46 -1.76 -3.77
#